data_AF-A0A2N4XLR3-F1
#
_entry.id   AF-A0A2N4XLR3-F1
#
_cell.length_a   1.000
_cell.length_b   1.000
_cell.length_c   1.000
_cell.angle_alpha   90.00
_cell.angle_beta   90.00
_cell.angle_gamma   90.00
#
_symmetry.space_group_name_H-M   'P 1'
#
loop_
_entity.id
_entity.type
_entity.pdbx_description
1 polymer ?
#
loop_
_entity_poly.entity_id
_entity_poly.type
_entity_poly.pdbx_seq_one_letter_code
_entity_poly.pdbx_strand_id
1 'polypeptide(L)'
;MRKIPDQLYSQIFDLSSRIVNAMESGDVGDEESAQGELHALHQIMLEKGEADPFVAETVADFTESPSEAIALYRSALALCPGFPEEPIHTKQISLAERLMEISKDKEAKILLVEALQIAKQLDDQDAVTEAEQLLEHRSI
;
A
#
# COMPACT_ATOMS: atom_id res chain seq x y z
N MET A 1 4.68 -6.76 -13.85
CA MET A 1 3.73 -5.90 -13.11
C MET A 1 2.36 -6.10 -13.73
N ARG A 2 1.36 -6.42 -12.92
CA ARG A 2 -0.02 -6.63 -13.40
C ARG A 2 -0.55 -5.39 -14.12
N LYS A 3 -1.36 -5.62 -15.16
CA LYS A 3 -2.15 -4.57 -15.79
C LYS A 3 -3.42 -4.28 -14.99
N ILE A 4 -3.55 -3.07 -14.47
CA ILE A 4 -4.78 -2.54 -13.86
C ILE A 4 -5.75 -2.11 -14.97
N PRO A 5 -7.07 -2.33 -14.85
CA PRO A 5 -8.04 -1.78 -15.80
C PRO A 5 -7.90 -0.25 -15.93
N ASP A 6 -7.82 0.27 -17.15
CA ASP A 6 -7.50 1.68 -17.42
C ASP A 6 -8.42 2.66 -16.69
N GLN A 7 -9.72 2.36 -16.61
CA GLN A 7 -10.69 3.19 -15.88
C GLN A 7 -10.41 3.21 -14.37
N LEU A 8 -10.10 2.06 -13.79
CA LEU A 8 -9.78 1.96 -12.36
C LEU A 8 -8.47 2.70 -12.06
N TYR A 9 -7.45 2.48 -12.89
CA TYR A 9 -6.17 3.17 -12.76
C TYR A 9 -6.34 4.70 -12.83
N SER A 10 -7.09 5.21 -13.81
CA SER A 10 -7.33 6.65 -13.96
C SER A 10 -8.04 7.23 -12.73
N GLN A 11 -9.07 6.54 -12.21
CA GLN A 11 -9.80 7.01 -11.03
C GLN A 11 -8.91 7.07 -9.80
N ILE A 12 -8.10 6.02 -9.57
CA ILE A 12 -7.16 5.99 -8.46
C ILE A 12 -6.10 7.08 -8.62
N PHE A 13 -5.51 7.23 -9.80
CA PHE A 13 -4.53 8.26 -10.08
C PHE A 13 -5.06 9.67 -9.84
N ASP A 14 -6.30 9.96 -10.27
CA ASP A 14 -6.93 11.26 -10.07
C ASP A 14 -7.16 11.55 -8.57
N LEU A 15 -7.64 10.56 -7.81
CA LEU A 15 -7.84 10.69 -6.37
C LEU A 15 -6.53 10.85 -5.62
N SER A 16 -5.54 10.00 -5.87
CA SER A 16 -4.20 10.11 -5.27
C SER A 16 -3.54 11.45 -5.56
N SER A 17 -3.66 11.94 -6.80
CA SER A 17 -3.13 13.25 -7.19
C SER A 17 -3.83 14.39 -6.46
N ARG A 18 -5.16 14.31 -6.29
CA ARG A 18 -5.91 15.31 -5.50
C ARG A 18 -5.47 15.32 -4.04
N ILE A 19 -5.33 14.15 -3.41
CA ILE A 19 -4.87 14.03 -2.02
C ILE A 19 -3.49 14.68 -1.87
N VAL A 20 -2.52 14.30 -2.71
CA VAL A 20 -1.15 14.85 -2.63
C VAL A 20 -1.14 16.37 -2.86
N ASN A 21 -1.84 16.88 -3.86
CA ASN A 21 -1.90 18.33 -4.12
C ASN A 21 -2.57 19.10 -2.98
N ALA A 22 -3.60 18.53 -2.35
CA ALA A 22 -4.28 19.11 -1.20
C ALA A 22 -3.36 19.16 0.02
N MET A 23 -2.63 18.08 0.30
CA MET A 23 -1.61 18.02 1.36
C MET A 23 -0.51 19.07 1.14
N GLU A 24 0.00 19.21 -0.09
CA GLU A 24 1.04 20.19 -0.43
C GLU A 24 0.56 21.65 -0.29
N SER A 25 -0.71 21.91 -0.60
CA SER A 25 -1.32 23.24 -0.50
C SER A 25 -1.91 23.56 0.88
N GLY A 26 -2.03 22.56 1.75
CA GLY A 26 -2.70 22.67 3.05
C GLY A 26 -4.22 22.78 2.96
N ASP A 27 -4.82 22.38 1.84
CA ASP A 27 -6.27 22.35 1.65
C ASP A 27 -6.87 21.09 2.29
N VAL A 28 -6.99 21.13 3.61
CA VAL A 28 -7.55 20.03 4.42
C VAL A 28 -8.95 19.61 3.93
N GLY A 29 -9.73 20.54 3.36
CA GLY A 29 -11.08 20.23 2.87
C GLY A 29 -11.07 19.34 1.63
N ASP A 30 -10.20 19.62 0.64
CA ASP A 30 -10.08 18.76 -0.54
C ASP A 30 -9.35 17.46 -0.22
N GLU A 31 -8.39 17.48 0.72
CA GLU A 31 -7.73 16.27 1.22
C GLU A 31 -8.75 15.29 1.82
N GLU A 32 -9.53 15.73 2.80
CA GLU A 32 -10.56 14.90 3.46
C GLU A 32 -11.61 14.41 2.45
N SER A 33 -12.01 15.27 1.49
CA SER A 33 -12.95 14.89 0.43
C SER A 33 -12.37 13.79 -0.47
N ALA A 34 -11.14 13.95 -0.96
CA ALA A 34 -10.54 13.00 -1.87
C ALA A 34 -10.21 11.66 -1.18
N GLN A 35 -9.75 11.69 0.09
CA GLN A 35 -9.60 10.49 0.90
C GLN A 35 -10.95 9.80 1.12
N GLY A 36 -12.00 10.55 1.44
CA GLY A 36 -13.36 10.02 1.59
C GLY A 36 -13.89 9.33 0.33
N GLU A 37 -13.65 9.93 -0.84
CA GLU A 37 -13.98 9.33 -2.14
C GLU A 37 -13.20 8.03 -2.41
N LEU A 38 -11.91 8.00 -2.07
CA LEU A 38 -11.07 6.80 -2.19
C LEU A 38 -11.56 5.66 -1.28
N HIS A 39 -11.87 5.95 -0.02
CA HIS A 39 -12.45 4.98 0.90
C HIS A 39 -13.82 4.47 0.43
N ALA A 40 -14.68 5.36 -0.09
CA ALA A 40 -15.99 4.98 -0.60
C ALA A 40 -15.87 4.06 -1.83
N LEU A 41 -14.94 4.35 -2.74
CA LEU A 41 -14.65 3.49 -3.90
C LEU A 41 -14.25 2.08 -3.46
N HIS A 42 -13.30 1.98 -2.52
CA HIS A 42 -12.86 0.69 -1.96
C HIS A 42 -14.03 -0.09 -1.35
N GLN A 43 -14.88 0.58 -0.56
CA GLN A 43 -16.04 -0.05 0.05
C GLN A 43 -17.06 -0.55 -0.98
N ILE A 44 -17.34 0.25 -2.02
CA ILE A 44 -18.25 -0.15 -3.11
C ILE A 44 -17.71 -1.40 -3.82
N MET A 45 -16.40 -1.47 -4.08
CA MET A 45 -15.79 -2.63 -4.73
C MET A 45 -15.86 -3.88 -3.84
N LEU A 46 -15.61 -3.73 -2.53
CA LEU A 46 -15.79 -4.83 -1.56
C LEU A 46 -17.23 -5.38 -1.58
N GLU A 47 -18.23 -4.51 -1.53
CA GLU A 47 -19.65 -4.90 -1.52
C GLU A 47 -20.08 -5.61 -2.82
N LYS A 48 -19.46 -5.27 -3.94
CA LYS A 48 -19.70 -5.91 -5.24
C LYS A 48 -18.89 -7.19 -5.46
N GLY A 49 -17.95 -7.53 -4.57
CA GLY A 49 -17.02 -8.63 -4.78
C GLY A 49 -15.99 -8.35 -5.89
N GLU A 50 -15.74 -7.07 -6.16
CA GLU A 50 -14.78 -6.57 -7.17
C GLU A 50 -13.51 -6.00 -6.50
N ALA A 51 -13.27 -6.34 -5.23
CA ALA A 51 -12.13 -5.84 -4.48
C ALA A 51 -10.80 -6.11 -5.19
N ASP A 52 -9.94 -5.10 -5.25
CA ASP A 52 -8.68 -5.15 -5.96
C ASP A 52 -7.53 -4.73 -5.00
N PRO A 53 -6.42 -5.48 -4.96
CA PRO A 53 -5.29 -5.20 -4.06
C PRO A 53 -4.65 -3.83 -4.31
N PHE A 54 -4.69 -3.32 -5.54
CA PHE A 54 -4.18 -1.98 -5.88
C PHE A 54 -4.97 -0.89 -5.15
N VAL A 55 -6.30 -1.01 -5.12
CA VAL A 55 -7.16 -0.04 -4.45
C VAL A 55 -6.99 -0.11 -2.93
N ALA A 56 -6.94 -1.32 -2.37
CA ALA A 56 -6.75 -1.51 -0.93
C ALA A 56 -5.38 -0.98 -0.46
N GLU A 57 -4.32 -1.16 -1.26
CA GLU A 57 -2.99 -0.58 -1.02
C GLU A 57 -3.04 0.95 -1.07
N THR A 58 -3.63 1.55 -2.11
CA THR A 58 -3.71 3.02 -2.19
C THR A 58 -4.47 3.62 -1.01
N VAL A 59 -5.57 3.00 -0.57
CA VAL A 59 -6.28 3.45 0.63
C VAL A 59 -5.36 3.37 1.86
N ALA A 60 -4.57 2.30 1.99
CA ALA A 60 -3.60 2.14 3.08
C ALA A 60 -2.51 3.22 3.06
N ASP A 61 -2.02 3.60 1.88
CA ASP A 61 -0.96 4.60 1.70
C ASP A 61 -1.37 5.98 2.25
N PHE A 62 -2.65 6.36 2.06
CA PHE A 62 -3.21 7.62 2.57
C PHE A 62 -3.87 7.51 3.94
N THR A 63 -3.81 6.34 4.61
CA THR A 63 -4.36 6.17 5.95
C THR A 63 -3.32 6.54 7.01
N GLU A 64 -3.58 7.60 7.78
CA GLU A 64 -2.65 8.08 8.82
C GLU A 64 -2.52 7.12 10.02
N SER A 65 -3.63 6.50 10.42
CA SER A 65 -3.65 5.59 11.57
C SER A 65 -2.86 4.32 11.25
N PRO A 66 -1.72 4.03 11.93
CA PRO A 66 -0.89 2.89 11.56
C PRO A 66 -1.63 1.56 11.71
N SER A 67 -2.53 1.47 12.69
CA SER A 67 -3.32 0.25 12.92
C SER A 67 -4.36 0.00 11.82
N GLU A 68 -4.95 1.06 11.28
CA GLU A 68 -5.91 0.96 10.17
C GLU A 68 -5.18 0.67 8.86
N ALA A 69 -4.07 1.36 8.58
CA ALA A 69 -3.22 1.09 7.42
C ALA A 69 -2.73 -0.37 7.41
N ILE A 70 -2.29 -0.92 8.56
CA ILE A 70 -1.93 -2.34 8.69
C ILE A 70 -3.09 -3.27 8.29
N ALA A 71 -4.32 -2.96 8.71
CA ALA A 71 -5.48 -3.78 8.36
C ALA A 71 -5.74 -3.75 6.84
N LEU A 72 -5.60 -2.58 6.22
CA LEU A 72 -5.77 -2.39 4.78
C LEU A 72 -4.66 -3.10 3.97
N TYR A 73 -3.39 -2.97 4.33
CA TYR A 73 -2.31 -3.70 3.67
C TYR A 73 -2.47 -5.22 3.79
N ARG A 74 -2.91 -5.72 4.96
CA ARG A 74 -3.23 -7.16 5.10
C ARG A 74 -4.38 -7.58 4.20
N SER A 75 -5.41 -6.73 4.06
CA SER A 75 -6.51 -6.95 3.11
C SER A 75 -5.98 -7.00 1.68
N ALA A 76 -5.14 -6.05 1.27
CA ALA A 76 -4.51 -6.03 -0.05
C ALA A 76 -3.71 -7.32 -0.32
N LEU A 77 -2.86 -7.74 0.63
CA LEU A 77 -2.09 -8.99 0.54
C LEU A 77 -2.97 -10.24 0.44
N ALA A 78 -4.11 -10.25 1.13
CA ALA A 78 -5.07 -11.37 1.06
C ALA A 78 -5.78 -11.46 -0.30
N LEU A 79 -5.88 -10.34 -1.04
CA LEU A 79 -6.45 -10.31 -2.39
C LEU A 79 -5.44 -10.77 -3.45
N CYS A 80 -4.14 -10.51 -3.27
CA CYS A 80 -3.09 -10.81 -4.25
C CYS A 80 -3.14 -12.21 -4.90
N PRO A 81 -3.49 -13.33 -4.21
CA PRO A 81 -3.60 -14.64 -4.86
C PRO A 81 -4.60 -14.69 -6.03
N GLY A 82 -5.59 -13.78 -6.08
CA GLY A 82 -6.53 -13.64 -7.19
C GLY A 82 -5.99 -12.85 -8.39
N PHE A 83 -4.81 -12.23 -8.26
CA PHE A 83 -4.24 -11.28 -9.20
C PHE A 83 -2.81 -11.68 -9.57
N PRO A 84 -2.62 -12.50 -10.63
CA PRO A 84 -1.29 -12.83 -11.12
C PRO A 84 -0.47 -11.58 -11.43
N GLU A 85 0.83 -11.62 -11.15
CA GLU A 85 1.79 -10.52 -11.39
C GLU A 85 1.57 -9.26 -10.54
N GLU A 86 0.68 -9.31 -9.55
CA GLU A 86 0.57 -8.28 -8.53
C GLU A 86 1.89 -8.19 -7.74
N PRO A 87 2.50 -6.99 -7.61
CA PRO A 87 3.74 -6.82 -6.85
C PRO A 87 3.46 -6.96 -5.35
N ILE A 88 3.56 -8.19 -4.84
CA ILE A 88 3.32 -8.50 -3.42
C ILE A 88 4.38 -7.85 -2.52
N HIS A 89 5.62 -7.76 -3.00
CA HIS A 89 6.76 -7.30 -2.20
C HIS A 89 6.66 -5.84 -1.79
N THR A 90 6.13 -4.95 -2.64
CA THR A 90 5.94 -3.53 -2.29
C THR A 90 4.97 -3.39 -1.12
N LYS A 91 3.84 -4.12 -1.16
CA LYS A 91 2.84 -4.16 -0.08
C LYS A 91 3.41 -4.72 1.22
N GLN A 92 4.29 -5.73 1.13
CA GLN A 92 4.95 -6.30 2.30
C GLN A 92 5.92 -5.30 2.95
N ILE A 93 6.64 -4.51 2.15
CA ILE A 93 7.53 -3.45 2.64
C ILE A 93 6.72 -2.38 3.36
N SER A 94 5.69 -1.81 2.72
CA SER A 94 4.86 -0.77 3.34
C SER A 94 4.12 -1.28 4.60
N LEU A 95 3.64 -2.53 4.60
CA LEU A 95 3.10 -3.15 5.81
C LEU A 95 4.15 -3.24 6.92
N ALA A 96 5.38 -3.64 6.59
CA ALA A 96 6.45 -3.75 7.57
C ALA A 96 6.79 -2.40 8.20
N GLU A 97 6.83 -1.32 7.40
CA GLU A 97 7.03 0.04 7.91
C GLU A 97 5.97 0.41 8.95
N ARG A 98 4.68 0.24 8.62
CA ARG A 98 3.59 0.53 9.57
C ARG A 98 3.65 -0.35 10.81
N LEU A 99 4.05 -1.61 10.68
CA LEU A 99 4.27 -2.50 11.84
C LEU A 99 5.40 -2.00 12.75
N MET A 100 6.47 -1.44 12.18
CA MET A 100 7.58 -0.86 12.96
C MET A 100 7.16 0.40 13.72
N GLU A 101 6.27 1.23 13.16
CA GLU A 101 5.72 2.40 13.86
C GLU A 101 5.01 2.01 15.18
N ILE A 102 4.39 0.84 15.23
CA ILE A 102 3.74 0.28 16.43
C ILE A 102 4.56 -0.78 17.15
N SER A 103 5.88 -0.80 16.95
CA SER A 103 6.85 -1.67 17.64
C SER A 103 6.62 -3.18 17.43
N LYS A 104 6.05 -3.58 16.29
CA LYS A 104 5.89 -4.99 15.88
C LYS A 104 7.07 -5.48 15.02
N ASP A 105 8.29 -5.17 15.46
CA ASP A 105 9.53 -5.35 14.67
C ASP A 105 9.77 -6.80 14.22
N LYS A 106 9.38 -7.79 15.01
CA LYS A 106 9.56 -9.21 14.64
C LYS A 106 8.76 -9.58 13.40
N GLU A 107 7.52 -9.12 13.33
CA GLU A 107 6.65 -9.39 12.18
C GLU A 107 7.12 -8.60 10.96
N ALA A 108 7.47 -7.32 11.15
CA ALA A 108 8.04 -6.49 10.10
C ALA A 108 9.30 -7.11 9.47
N LYS A 109 10.24 -7.62 10.28
CA LYS A 109 11.47 -8.26 9.78
C LYS A 109 11.20 -9.51 8.93
N ILE A 110 10.20 -10.31 9.29
CA ILE A 110 9.81 -11.49 8.50
C ILE A 110 9.33 -11.03 7.11
N LEU A 111 8.42 -10.04 7.09
CA LEU A 111 7.89 -9.48 5.84
C LEU A 111 8.98 -8.87 4.97
N LEU A 112 9.91 -8.10 5.55
CA LEU A 112 11.01 -7.48 4.79
C LEU A 112 11.96 -8.51 4.19
N VAL A 113 12.26 -9.60 4.89
CA VAL A 113 13.10 -10.68 4.34
C VAL A 113 12.42 -11.37 3.17
N GLU A 114 11.12 -11.64 3.29
CA GLU A 114 10.32 -12.22 2.19
C GLU A 114 10.24 -11.26 0.99
N ALA A 115 9.92 -9.99 1.24
CA ALA A 115 9.83 -8.96 0.22
C ALA A 115 11.16 -8.77 -0.52
N LEU A 116 12.28 -8.74 0.21
CA LEU A 116 13.63 -8.61 -0.36
C LEU A 116 13.97 -9.78 -1.30
N GLN A 117 13.58 -11.00 -0.95
CA GLN A 117 13.79 -12.16 -1.82
C GLN A 117 13.00 -12.04 -3.13
N ILE A 118 11.74 -11.61 -3.05
CA ILE A 118 10.88 -11.40 -4.22
C ILE A 118 11.41 -10.25 -5.08
N ALA A 119 11.75 -9.11 -4.47
CA ALA A 119 12.30 -7.94 -5.17
C ALA A 119 13.58 -8.30 -5.95
N LYS A 120 14.50 -9.08 -5.34
CA LYS A 120 15.70 -9.59 -6.00
C LYS A 120 15.41 -10.51 -7.17
N GLN A 121 14.36 -11.35 -7.07
CA GLN A 121 13.94 -12.22 -8.17
C GLN A 121 13.34 -11.45 -9.34
N LEU A 122 12.67 -10.33 -9.05
CA LEU A 122 12.02 -9.46 -10.04
C LEU A 122 12.94 -8.35 -10.58
N ASP A 123 14.18 -8.26 -10.09
CA ASP A 123 15.14 -7.19 -10.41
C ASP A 123 14.62 -5.78 -10.09
N ASP A 124 13.80 -5.67 -9.04
CA ASP A 124 13.25 -4.41 -8.55
C ASP A 124 14.23 -3.76 -7.56
N GLN A 125 15.21 -3.03 -8.10
CA GLN A 125 16.32 -2.46 -7.32
C GLN A 125 15.87 -1.39 -6.31
N ASP A 126 14.77 -0.71 -6.58
CA ASP A 126 14.22 0.29 -5.67
C ASP A 126 13.66 -0.40 -4.42
N ALA A 127 12.82 -1.43 -4.60
CA ALA A 127 12.28 -2.19 -3.48
C ALA A 127 13.35 -3.01 -2.73
N VAL A 128 14.40 -3.48 -3.42
CA VAL A 128 15.58 -4.10 -2.76
C VAL A 128 16.23 -3.12 -1.80
N THR A 129 16.49 -1.89 -2.28
CA THR A 129 17.16 -0.84 -1.51
C THR A 129 16.33 -0.46 -0.28
N GLU A 130 15.03 -0.25 -0.48
CA GLU A 130 14.10 0.09 0.59
C GLU A 130 14.03 -0.98 1.68
N ALA A 131 13.87 -2.26 1.28
CA ALA A 131 13.82 -3.37 2.23
C ALA A 131 15.13 -3.53 3.02
N GLU A 132 16.28 -3.37 2.37
CA GLU A 132 17.59 -3.42 3.03
C GLU A 132 17.76 -2.28 4.04
N GLN A 133 17.39 -1.04 3.67
CA GLN A 133 17.45 0.11 4.58
C GLN A 133 16.60 -0.10 5.83
N LEU A 134 15.36 -0.60 5.69
CA LEU A 134 14.47 -0.86 6.83
C LEU A 134 15.00 -1.97 7.75
N LEU A 135 15.63 -3.01 7.19
CA LEU A 135 16.28 -4.08 7.96
C LEU A 135 17.49 -3.58 8.75
N GLU A 136 18.24 -2.63 8.20
CA GLU A 136 19.40 -2.02 8.87
C GLU A 136 19.02 -1.07 10.01
N HIS A 137 17.97 -0.24 9.82
CA HIS A 137 17.60 0.84 10.73
C HIS A 137 17.16 0.40 12.15
N ARG A 138 16.96 -0.90 12.42
CA ARG A 138 16.67 -1.44 13.77
C ARG A 138 17.45 -2.72 14.11
N SER A 139 18.73 -2.77 13.74
CA SER A 139 19.69 -3.79 14.18
C SER A 139 20.54 -3.37 15.41
N ILE A 140 20.08 -2.39 16.21
CA ILE A 140 20.75 -1.91 17.43
C ILE A 140 19.91 -2.20 18.67
#